data_AF-A0A7X9BPB0-F1
#
_entry.id   AF-A0A7X9BPB0-F1
#
_cell.length_a   1.000
_cell.length_b   1.000
_cell.length_c   1.000
_cell.angle_alpha   90.00
_cell.angle_beta   90.00
_cell.angle_gamma   90.00
#
_symmetry.space_group_name_H-M   'P 1'
#
loop_
_entity.id
_entity.type
_entity.pdbx_description
1 polymer ?
#
loop_
_entity_poly.entity_id
_entity_poly.type
_entity_poly.pdbx_seq_one_letter_code
_entity_poly.pdbx_strand_id
1 'polypeptide(L)'
;MAARYKGNNRLGQVAPEAAPGHSLWLRMQPADVHLFMTLIEGYTHLAFPVQYNPQQGVILLHTTPDFWKDINEIVRTLPVRINASSPSIV
;
A
#
# COMPACT_ATOMS: atom_id res chain seq x y z
N MET A 1 -17.60 3.71 -39.98
CA MET A 1 -17.38 3.36 -38.56
C MET A 1 -16.41 4.38 -37.97
N ALA A 2 -16.84 5.17 -36.99
CA ALA A 2 -15.96 6.16 -36.35
C ALA A 2 -14.93 5.45 -35.44
N ALA A 3 -13.66 5.82 -35.54
CA ALA A 3 -12.60 5.26 -34.72
C ALA A 3 -12.85 5.62 -33.24
N ARG A 4 -13.01 4.59 -32.38
CA ARG A 4 -13.11 4.79 -30.93
C ARG A 4 -11.79 5.38 -30.41
N TYR A 5 -11.88 6.48 -29.68
CA TYR A 5 -10.74 7.06 -28.98
C TYR A 5 -10.15 6.02 -28.00
N LYS A 6 -8.93 5.58 -28.28
CA LYS A 6 -8.10 4.77 -27.38
C LYS A 6 -7.11 5.72 -26.74
N GLY A 7 -7.48 6.30 -25.59
CA GLY A 7 -6.61 7.24 -24.87
C GLY A 7 -5.20 6.68 -24.70
N ASN A 8 -4.19 7.54 -24.76
CA ASN A 8 -2.78 7.14 -24.84
C ASN A 8 -2.20 6.59 -23.52
N ASN A 9 -3.03 6.17 -22.55
CA ASN A 9 -2.65 5.68 -21.22
C ASN A 9 -1.62 6.50 -20.43
N ARG A 10 -1.31 7.73 -20.87
CA ARG A 10 -0.33 8.61 -20.24
C ARG A 10 -0.66 8.95 -18.79
N LEU A 11 -1.95 9.07 -18.47
CA LEU A 11 -2.42 9.34 -17.11
C LEU A 11 -2.26 8.14 -16.17
N GLY A 12 -2.24 6.91 -16.69
CA GLY A 12 -2.01 5.70 -15.88
C GLY A 12 -0.53 5.40 -15.62
N GLN A 13 0.39 6.11 -16.29
CA GLN A 13 1.84 5.93 -16.15
C GLN A 13 2.47 6.92 -15.18
N VAL A 14 1.78 8.01 -14.86
CA VAL A 14 2.19 8.91 -13.78
C VAL A 14 1.65 8.29 -12.50
N ALA A 15 2.46 7.44 -11.86
CA ALA A 15 2.25 7.21 -10.44
C ALA A 15 2.37 8.60 -9.80
N PRO A 16 1.29 9.16 -9.24
CA PRO A 16 1.41 10.43 -8.55
C PRO A 16 2.48 10.24 -7.48
N GLU A 17 3.45 11.15 -7.45
CA GLU A 17 4.44 11.19 -6.38
C GLU A 17 3.64 11.15 -5.07
N ALA A 18 3.88 10.11 -4.26
CA ALA A 18 3.04 9.86 -3.11
C ALA A 18 3.11 11.10 -2.22
N ALA A 19 1.98 11.80 -2.07
CA ALA A 19 1.94 12.99 -1.24
C ALA A 19 2.52 12.62 0.14
N PRO A 20 3.54 13.35 0.63
CA PRO A 20 4.19 13.01 1.88
C PRO A 20 3.13 12.97 2.98
N GLY A 21 3.05 11.85 3.69
CA GLY A 21 2.01 11.66 4.71
C GLY A 21 0.86 10.71 4.33
N HIS A 22 0.74 10.30 3.07
CA HIS A 22 -0.43 9.53 2.61
C HIS A 22 -0.15 8.05 2.32
N SER A 23 1.05 7.59 2.63
CA SER A 23 1.51 6.25 2.26
C SER A 23 2.43 5.68 3.34
N LEU A 24 2.19 4.43 3.73
CA LEU A 24 3.03 3.65 4.64
C LEU A 24 3.62 2.46 3.89
N TRP A 25 4.95 2.37 3.87
CA TRP A 25 5.68 1.27 3.25
C TRP A 25 5.96 0.18 4.27
N LEU A 26 5.51 -1.02 3.96
CA LEU A 26 5.68 -2.19 4.81
C LEU A 26 6.53 -3.22 4.09
N ARG A 27 7.47 -3.82 4.82
CA ARG A 27 8.23 -4.97 4.37
C ARG A 27 8.01 -6.15 5.30
N MET A 28 7.75 -7.31 4.72
CA MET A 28 7.52 -8.56 5.45
C MET A 28 8.11 -9.75 4.70
N GLN A 29 7.96 -10.96 5.23
CA GLN A 29 8.32 -12.16 4.48
C GLN A 29 7.35 -12.34 3.30
N PRO A 30 7.82 -12.72 2.10
CA PRO A 30 6.94 -12.96 0.95
C PRO A 30 5.80 -13.95 1.23
N ALA A 31 6.06 -14.95 2.08
CA ALA A 31 5.05 -15.93 2.49
C ALA A 31 3.90 -15.32 3.31
N ASP A 32 4.15 -14.22 4.03
CA ASP A 32 3.18 -13.54 4.89
C ASP A 32 2.31 -12.54 4.13
N VAL A 33 2.68 -12.18 2.90
CA VAL A 33 1.99 -11.15 2.10
C VAL A 33 0.51 -11.49 1.92
N HIS A 34 0.19 -12.73 1.56
CA HIS A 34 -1.20 -13.12 1.34
C HIS A 34 -2.02 -13.04 2.63
N LEU A 35 -1.48 -13.58 3.72
CA LEU A 35 -2.13 -13.51 5.04
C LEU A 35 -2.34 -12.06 5.48
N PHE A 36 -1.33 -11.22 5.36
CA PHE A 36 -1.43 -9.80 5.69
C PHE A 36 -2.53 -9.12 4.88
N MET A 37 -2.58 -9.35 3.56
CA MET A 37 -3.59 -8.74 2.68
C MET A 37 -5.01 -9.13 3.09
N THR A 38 -5.24 -10.41 3.41
CA THR A 38 -6.55 -10.88 3.88
C THR A 38 -6.96 -10.24 5.21
N LEU A 39 -6.00 -10.04 6.12
CA LEU A 39 -6.27 -9.43 7.42
C LEU A 39 -6.52 -7.92 7.31
N ILE A 40 -5.70 -7.22 6.50
CA ILE A 40 -5.79 -5.77 6.34
C ILE A 40 -7.00 -5.34 5.50
N GLU A 41 -7.55 -6.24 4.67
CA GLU A 41 -8.81 -6.00 3.93
C GLU A 41 -9.98 -5.60 4.86
N GLY A 42 -10.02 -6.13 6.09
CA GLY A 42 -11.00 -5.73 7.10
C GLY A 42 -10.88 -4.28 7.58
N TYR A 43 -9.72 -3.65 7.34
CA TYR A 43 -9.39 -2.28 7.73
C TYR A 43 -9.33 -1.32 6.53
N THR A 44 -9.97 -1.69 5.41
CA THR A 44 -10.01 -0.88 4.17
C THR A 44 -10.64 0.51 4.33
N HIS A 45 -11.40 0.72 5.40
CA HIS A 45 -11.94 2.02 5.78
C HIS A 45 -10.90 2.98 6.38
N LEU A 46 -9.74 2.47 6.82
CA LEU A 46 -8.62 3.25 7.37
C LEU A 46 -7.46 3.36 6.37
N ALA A 47 -7.19 2.28 5.63
CA ALA A 47 -6.09 2.23 4.68
C ALA A 47 -6.41 1.34 3.48
N PHE A 48 -6.00 1.76 2.30
CA PHE A 48 -6.09 0.97 1.08
C PHE A 48 -4.77 0.22 0.83
N PRO A 49 -4.76 -1.12 0.89
CA PRO A 49 -3.56 -1.91 0.69
C PRO A 49 -3.24 -2.14 -0.79
N VAL A 50 -1.96 -2.04 -1.15
CA VAL A 50 -1.44 -2.26 -2.51
C VAL A 50 -0.24 -3.18 -2.46
N GLN A 51 -0.29 -4.28 -3.20
CA GLN A 51 0.85 -5.17 -3.40
C GLN A 51 1.84 -4.54 -4.38
N TYR A 52 2.84 -3.81 -3.88
CA TYR A 52 3.83 -3.17 -4.73
C TYR A 52 4.82 -4.18 -5.33
N ASN A 53 5.41 -5.04 -4.48
CA ASN A 53 6.24 -6.15 -4.93
C ASN A 53 6.09 -7.35 -3.97
N PRO A 54 5.09 -8.22 -4.18
CA PRO A 54 4.78 -9.31 -3.27
C PRO A 54 5.89 -10.37 -3.19
N GLN A 55 6.65 -10.58 -4.27
CA GLN A 55 7.77 -11.54 -4.30
C GLN A 55 8.92 -11.10 -3.38
N GLN A 56 9.06 -9.81 -3.14
CA GLN A 56 10.04 -9.22 -2.22
C GLN A 56 9.43 -8.86 -0.86
N GLY A 57 8.13 -9.15 -0.66
CA GLY A 57 7.42 -8.85 0.58
C GLY A 57 7.13 -7.36 0.79
N VAL A 58 7.03 -6.57 -0.29
CA VAL A 58 6.80 -5.12 -0.23
C VAL A 58 5.34 -4.80 -0.48
N ILE A 59 4.72 -4.13 0.50
CA ILE A 59 3.33 -3.68 0.46
C ILE A 59 3.28 -2.19 0.77
N LEU A 60 2.35 -1.49 0.14
CA LEU A 60 2.07 -0.08 0.35
C LEU A 60 0.66 0.05 0.94
N LEU A 61 0.51 0.83 1.99
CA LEU A 61 -0.80 1.21 2.52
C LEU A 61 -1.03 2.70 2.23
N HIS A 62 -2.05 3.01 1.42
CA HIS A 62 -2.50 4.39 1.25
C HIS A 62 -3.46 4.76 2.38
N THR A 63 -3.19 5.86 3.06
CA THR A 63 -3.99 6.33 4.19
C THR A 63 -3.92 7.84 4.32
N THR A 64 -4.62 8.42 5.29
CA THR A 64 -4.47 9.81 5.70
C THR A 64 -3.65 9.89 6.99
N PRO A 65 -2.94 11.02 7.23
CA PRO A 65 -2.16 11.21 8.46
C PRO A 65 -2.93 10.93 9.75
N ASP A 66 -4.24 11.23 9.77
CA ASP A 66 -5.11 11.03 10.93
C ASP A 66 -5.20 9.57 11.37
N PHE A 67 -5.13 8.62 10.43
CA PHE A 67 -5.25 7.18 10.71
C PHE A 67 -3.91 6.49 10.94
N TRP A 68 -2.79 7.20 10.86
CA TRP A 68 -1.45 6.62 11.01
C TRP A 68 -1.26 5.91 12.34
N LYS A 69 -1.79 6.48 13.42
CA LYS A 69 -1.67 5.89 14.75
C LYS A 69 -2.42 4.56 14.81
N ASP A 70 -3.67 4.55 14.34
CA ASP A 70 -4.52 3.36 14.37
C ASP A 70 -3.95 2.25 13.49
N ILE A 71 -3.48 2.58 12.29
CA ILE A 71 -2.85 1.63 11.38
C ILE A 71 -1.59 1.04 11.99
N ASN A 72 -0.73 1.86 12.60
CA ASN A 72 0.48 1.35 13.23
C ASN A 72 0.16 0.37 14.37
N GLU A 73 -0.86 0.63 15.17
CA GLU A 73 -1.30 -0.29 16.22
C GLU A 73 -1.90 -1.58 15.63
N ILE A 74 -2.76 -1.48 14.61
CA ILE A 74 -3.30 -2.65 13.90
C ILE A 74 -2.17 -3.52 13.36
N VAL A 75 -1.27 -2.93 12.58
CA VAL A 75 -0.10 -3.58 11.95
C VAL A 75 0.78 -4.29 12.99
N ARG A 76 0.96 -3.72 14.19
CA ARG A 76 1.72 -4.34 15.30
C ARG A 76 1.03 -5.55 15.93
N THR A 77 -0.30 -5.62 15.87
CA THR A 77 -1.09 -6.72 16.46
C THR A 77 -1.31 -7.90 15.51
N LEU A 78 -1.07 -7.70 14.21
CA LEU A 78 -1.25 -8.78 13.23
C LEU A 78 -0.21 -9.89 13.44
N PRO A 79 -0.57 -11.17 13.19
CA PRO A 79 0.32 -12.32 13.33
C PRO A 79 1.32 -12.44 12.16
N VAL A 80 1.91 -11.32 11.73
CA VAL A 80 2.92 -11.26 10.66
C VAL A 80 4.13 -10.45 11.11
N ARG A 81 5.32 -10.81 10.64
CA ARG A 81 6.54 -10.06 10.98
C ARG A 81 6.75 -8.91 10.01
N ILE A 82 6.55 -7.70 10.50
CA ILE A 82 6.64 -6.48 9.71
C ILE A 82 7.92 -5.74 10.09
N ASN A 83 8.84 -5.67 9.14
CA ASN A 83 10.00 -4.81 9.19
C ASN A 83 9.57 -3.48 8.56
N ALA A 84 9.12 -2.53 9.38
CA ALA A 84 8.81 -1.19 8.87
C ALA A 84 10.06 -0.62 8.20
N SER A 85 10.05 -0.50 6.87
CA SER A 85 11.01 0.37 6.19
C SER A 85 10.52 1.78 6.43
N SER A 86 11.27 2.59 7.18
CA SER A 86 11.02 4.03 7.29
C SER A 86 10.65 4.60 5.91
N PRO A 87 9.74 5.58 5.85
CA PRO A 87 9.61 6.36 4.64
C PRO A 87 10.94 7.10 4.48
N SER A 88 11.81 6.58 3.62
CA SER A 88 12.90 7.38 3.05
C SER A 88 12.20 8.44 2.20
N ILE A 89 11.85 9.55 2.84
CA ILE A 89 11.55 10.81 2.18
C ILE A 89 12.87 11.23 1.53
N VAL A 90 12.92 11.17 0.20
CA VAL A 90 13.76 12.10 -0.57
C VAL A 90 12.95 13.38 -0.72
#